data_AF-A0A6A2YCY7-F1
#
_entry.id   AF-A0A6A2YCY7-F1
#
_cell.length_a   1.000
_cell.length_b   1.000
_cell.length_c   1.000
_cell.angle_alpha   90.00
_cell.angle_beta   90.00
_cell.angle_gamma   90.00
#
_symmetry.space_group_name_H-M   'P 1'
#
loop_
_entity.id
_entity.type
_entity.pdbx_description
1 polymer ?
#
loop_
_entity_poly.entity_id
_entity_poly.type
_entity_poly.pdbx_seq_one_letter_code
_entity_poly.pdbx_strand_id
1 'polypeptide(L)' 'MTTKRAYKLQEFVAHSSTVNCLKIGRKTSRVLVTGGEDHKVNLWAIGKLNSILSLSGHTNRFSEL' A
#
# COMPACT_ATOMS: atom_id res chain seq x y z
N MET A 1 9.35 9.96 -31.90
CA MET A 1 8.62 10.36 -30.69
C MET A 1 8.52 9.15 -29.76
N THR A 2 9.22 9.16 -28.64
CA THR A 2 9.21 8.06 -27.67
C THR A 2 7.97 8.15 -26.79
N THR A 3 7.04 7.21 -26.94
CA THR A 3 5.84 7.13 -26.11
C THR A 3 6.22 6.76 -24.69
N LYS A 4 5.93 7.65 -23.74
CA LYS A 4 6.17 7.40 -22.32
C LYS A 4 5.18 6.33 -21.84
N ARG A 5 5.67 5.11 -21.64
CA ARG A 5 4.84 3.95 -21.27
C ARG A 5 4.36 3.95 -19.82
N ALA A 6 4.90 4.82 -18.98
CA ALA A 6 4.49 4.97 -17.58
C ALA A 6 4.70 6.42 -17.10
N TYR A 7 3.84 6.87 -16.20
CA TYR A 7 3.96 8.15 -15.51
C TYR A 7 3.56 7.97 -14.03
N LYS A 8 4.08 8.84 -13.16
CA LYS A 8 3.74 8.83 -11.73
C LYS A 8 2.28 9.28 -11.58
N LEU A 9 1.41 8.39 -11.12
CA LEU A 9 0.00 8.71 -10.88
C LEU A 9 -0.18 9.45 -9.54
N GLN A 10 0.49 8.99 -8.50
CA GLN A 10 0.28 9.47 -7.14
C GLN A 10 1.52 9.22 -6.27
N GLU A 11 1.72 10.08 -5.28
CA GLU A 11 2.73 9.96 -4.23
C GLU A 11 2.06 10.27 -2.90
N PHE A 12 2.25 9.41 -1.89
CA PHE A 12 1.63 9.54 -0.58
C PHE A 12 2.38 8.73 0.46
N VAL A 13 2.22 9.12 1.73
CA VAL A 13 2.75 8.37 2.87
C VAL A 13 1.78 7.25 3.20
N ALA A 14 2.14 6.01 2.87
CA ALA A 14 1.27 4.85 3.11
C ALA A 14 1.28 4.39 4.57
N HIS A 15 2.43 4.49 5.26
CA HIS A 15 2.66 3.98 6.61
C HIS A 15 3.61 4.93 7.36
N SER A 16 3.58 4.91 8.70
CA SER A 16 4.52 5.70 9.52
C SER A 16 5.88 5.04 9.69
N SER A 17 6.05 3.83 9.16
CA SER A 17 7.28 3.03 9.17
C SER A 17 7.48 2.39 7.79
N THR A 18 8.52 1.57 7.64
CA THR A 18 8.86 0.89 6.40
C THR A 18 7.68 0.10 5.83
N VAL A 19 7.42 0.26 4.54
CA VAL A 19 6.45 -0.54 3.79
C VAL A 19 7.14 -1.82 3.33
N ASN A 20 6.66 -2.96 3.81
CA ASN A 20 7.25 -4.27 3.52
C ASN A 20 6.61 -4.96 2.32
N CYS A 21 5.32 -4.67 2.06
CA CYS A 21 4.59 -5.36 1.01
C CYS A 21 3.51 -4.50 0.35
N LEU A 22 3.21 -4.85 -0.90
CA LEU A 22 2.27 -4.15 -1.79
C LEU A 22 1.55 -5.18 -2.67
N LYS A 23 0.22 -5.05 -2.84
CA LYS A 23 -0.54 -5.86 -3.79
C LYS A 23 -1.72 -5.12 -4.41
N ILE A 24 -1.84 -5.19 -5.74
CA ILE A 24 -2.99 -4.64 -6.47
C ILE A 24 -4.07 -5.73 -6.61
N GLY A 25 -5.33 -5.35 -6.38
CA GLY A 25 -6.48 -6.24 -6.53
C GLY A 25 -6.67 -6.67 -7.98
N ARG A 26 -6.70 -7.99 -8.23
CA ARG A 26 -6.61 -8.55 -9.59
C ARG A 26 -7.89 -8.42 -10.43
N LYS A 27 -9.07 -8.34 -9.80
CA LYS A 27 -10.35 -8.35 -10.52
C LYS A 27 -10.63 -7.04 -11.26
N THR A 28 -10.28 -5.91 -10.63
CA THR A 28 -10.58 -4.58 -11.17
C THR A 28 -9.36 -3.69 -11.32
N SER A 29 -8.22 -4.05 -10.71
CA SER A 29 -7.01 -3.21 -10.62
C SER A 29 -7.29 -1.79 -10.12
N ARG A 30 -8.34 -1.63 -9.30
CA ARG A 30 -8.76 -0.35 -8.71
C ARG A 30 -8.39 -0.21 -7.25
N VAL A 31 -7.95 -1.29 -6.62
CA VAL A 31 -7.60 -1.32 -5.21
C VAL A 31 -6.15 -1.74 -5.04
N LEU A 32 -5.52 -1.16 -4.04
CA LEU A 32 -4.15 -1.44 -3.63
C LEU A 32 -4.13 -1.75 -2.13
N VAL A 33 -3.35 -2.73 -1.72
CA VAL A 33 -3.08 -3.05 -0.31
C VAL A 33 -1.60 -2.85 -0.04
N THR A 34 -1.30 -2.19 1.07
CA THR A 34 0.07 -2.03 1.61
C THR A 34 0.14 -2.58 3.02
N GLY A 35 1.28 -3.17 3.39
CA GLY A 35 1.58 -3.56 4.77
C GLY A 35 2.91 -2.96 5.22
N GLY A 36 2.97 -2.52 6.47
CA GLY A 36 4.15 -1.87 7.04
C GLY A 36 4.54 -2.37 8.43
N GLU A 37 5.75 -2.01 8.85
CA GLU A 37 6.29 -2.25 10.20
C GLU A 37 5.56 -1.44 11.29
N ASP A 38 4.64 -0.56 10.92
CA ASP A 38 3.73 0.10 11.87
C ASP A 38 2.58 -0.81 12.31
N HIS A 39 2.67 -2.12 12.03
CA HIS A 39 1.70 -3.16 12.35
C HIS A 39 0.32 -2.92 11.73
N LYS A 40 0.28 -2.17 10.62
CA LYS A 40 -0.94 -1.87 9.88
C LYS A 40 -0.92 -2.47 8.48
N VAL A 41 -2.12 -2.79 8.02
CA VAL A 41 -2.40 -3.08 6.62
C VAL A 41 -3.40 -2.03 6.13
N ASN A 42 -3.01 -1.27 5.11
CA ASN A 42 -3.84 -0.19 4.56
C ASN A 42 -4.39 -0.57 3.19
N LEU A 43 -5.69 -0.35 2.99
CA LEU A 43 -6.39 -0.54 1.73
C LEU A 43 -6.62 0.82 1.06
N TRP A 44 -6.36 0.92 -0.24
CA TRP A 44 -6.38 2.15 -1.01
C TRP A 44 -7.19 1.97 -2.28
N ALA A 45 -7.93 3.01 -2.68
CA ALA A 45 -8.45 3.12 -4.04
C ALA A 45 -7.40 3.82 -4.90
N ILE A 46 -7.02 3.23 -6.02
CA ILE A 46 -6.04 3.82 -6.93
C ILE A 46 -6.61 5.13 -7.51
N GLY A 47 -5.83 6.21 -7.39
CA GLY A 47 -6.23 7.56 -7.77
C GLY A 47 -6.89 8.37 -6.65
N LYS A 48 -7.06 7.79 -5.44
CA LYS A 48 -7.49 8.54 -4.25
C LYS A 48 -6.32 8.73 -3.28
N LEU A 49 -6.22 9.93 -2.71
CA LEU A 49 -5.17 10.32 -1.76
C LEU A 49 -5.22 9.57 -0.42
N ASN A 50 -6.43 9.21 0.03
CA ASN A 50 -6.65 8.62 1.34
C ASN A 50 -6.88 7.10 1.27
N SER A 51 -6.48 6.40 2.32
CA SER A 51 -6.81 4.99 2.50
C SER A 51 -8.32 4.83 2.70
N ILE A 52 -8.87 3.77 2.13
CA ILE A 52 -10.25 3.33 2.36
C ILE A 52 -10.37 2.75 3.77
N LEU A 53 -9.35 2.00 4.19
CA LEU A 53 -9.35 1.26 5.45
C LEU A 53 -7.92 1.14 5.97
N SER A 54 -7.78 1.14 7.29
CA SER A 54 -6.56 0.77 7.99
C SER A 54 -6.89 -0.34 8.98
N LEU A 55 -6.28 -1.50 8.79
CA LEU A 55 -6.40 -2.66 9.67
C LEU A 55 -5.21 -2.66 10.63
N SER A 56 -5.48 -2.49 11.91
CA SER A 56 -4.49 -2.55 12.99
C SER A 56 -4.75 -3.75 13.90
N GLY A 57 -3.70 -4.29 14.52
CA GLY A 57 -3.80 -5.46 15.42
C GLY A 57 -2.92 -6.65 15.01
N HIS A 58 -2.08 -6.49 13.99
CA HIS A 58 -1.04 -7.46 13.67
C HIS A 58 0.12 -7.34 14.67
N THR A 59 -0.01 -7.96 15.85
CA THR A 59 0.94 -7.86 16.97
C THR A 59 2.23 -8.68 16.81
N ASN A 60 2.48 -9.30 15.65
CA ASN A 60 3.71 -10.06 15.45
C ASN A 60 4.84 -9.13 15.02
N ARG A 61 5.56 -8.63 16.02
CA ARG A 61 6.99 -8.37 15.86
C ARG A 61 7.64 -9.71 15.51
N PHE A 62 8.26 -9.82 14.34
CA PHE A 62 9.21 -10.89 14.08
C PHE A 62 10.47 -10.62 14.92
N SER A 63 10.41 -10.94 16.20
CA SER A 63 11.59 -11.05 17.07
C SER A 63 11.54 -12.42 17.71
N GLU A 64 12.01 -13.42 16.96
CA GLU A 64 12.71 -14.61 17.44
C GLU A 64 12.88 -15.55 16.23
N LEU A 65 14.05 -15.43 15.58
CA LEU A 65 14.76 -16.51 14.92
C LEU A 65 16.07 -16.70 15.67
#